data_AF-A0A820RQF0-F1
#
_entry.id   AF-A0A820RQF0-F1
#
_cell.length_a   1.000
_cell.length_b   1.000
_cell.length_c   1.000
_cell.angle_alpha   90.00
_cell.angle_beta   90.00
_cell.angle_gamma   90.00
#
_symmetry.space_group_name_H-M   'P 1'
#
loop_
_entity.id
_entity.type
_entity.pdbx_description
1 polymer ?
#
loop_
_entity_poly.entity_id
_entity_poly.type
_entity_poly.pdbx_seq_one_letter_code
_entity_poly.pdbx_strand_id
1 'polypeptide(L)'
;TYSIGLGGRAFAVGDLNKDSILDLVVTNYDDSTISVLLGNRNGTFMMQQIYSTGNESYPRGITIGDFNNDTFQDLGLYIYVYS
;
A
#
# COMPACT_ATOMS: atom_id res chain seq x y z
N THR A 1 -1.11 -7.81 16.41
CA THR A 1 -2.00 -7.44 15.30
C THR A 1 -1.48 -6.16 14.69
N TYR A 2 -1.64 -5.95 13.38
CA TYR A 2 -1.22 -4.73 12.69
C TYR A 2 -2.45 -3.91 12.35
N SER A 3 -2.46 -2.66 12.78
CA SER A 3 -3.52 -1.73 12.42
C SER A 3 -3.30 -1.25 10.99
N ILE A 4 -4.40 -1.17 10.23
CA ILE A 4 -4.51 -0.51 8.93
C ILE A 4 -5.58 0.60 9.02
N GLY A 5 -5.78 1.37 7.95
CA GLY A 5 -6.94 2.25 7.86
C GLY A 5 -8.25 1.46 7.73
N LEU A 6 -9.37 2.18 7.75
CA LEU A 6 -10.71 1.60 7.67
C LEU A 6 -11.05 1.14 6.25
N GLY A 7 -11.82 0.05 6.17
CA GLY A 7 -12.28 -0.49 4.89
C GLY A 7 -11.17 -1.15 4.07
N GLY A 8 -10.25 -1.87 4.71
CA GLY A 8 -9.21 -2.64 4.01
C GLY A 8 -9.81 -3.50 2.88
N ARG A 9 -9.40 -3.24 1.62
CA ARG A 9 -10.10 -3.79 0.44
C ARG A 9 -9.22 -4.63 -0.48
N ALA A 10 -7.98 -4.23 -0.70
CA ALA A 10 -7.01 -4.98 -1.48
C ALA A 10 -5.63 -4.85 -0.83
N PHE A 11 -4.74 -5.77 -1.15
CA PHE A 11 -3.36 -5.72 -0.68
C PHE A 11 -2.38 -6.16 -1.77
N ALA A 12 -1.13 -5.72 -1.64
CA ALA A 12 0.00 -6.20 -2.42
C ALA A 12 1.24 -6.33 -1.53
N VAL A 13 2.18 -7.15 -1.98
CA VAL A 13 3.42 -7.46 -1.25
C VAL A 13 4.60 -7.26 -2.20
N GLY A 14 5.62 -6.56 -1.73
CA GLY A 14 6.80 -6.19 -2.53
C GLY A 14 7.92 -5.64 -1.64
N ASP A 15 9.12 -5.53 -2.18
CA ASP A 15 10.27 -4.92 -1.49
C ASP A 15 10.33 -3.45 -1.91
N LEU A 16 9.69 -2.58 -1.12
CA LEU A 16 9.47 -1.18 -1.48
C LEU A 16 10.67 -0.30 -1.12
N ASN A 17 11.46 -0.73 -0.13
CA ASN A 17 12.59 0.02 0.39
C ASN A 17 13.97 -0.57 -0.02
N LYS A 18 13.98 -1.68 -0.78
CA LYS A 18 15.16 -2.41 -1.26
C LYS A 18 16.04 -3.02 -0.17
N ASP A 19 15.44 -3.44 0.94
CA ASP A 19 16.19 -4.11 2.01
C ASP A 19 16.20 -5.65 1.89
N SER A 20 15.62 -6.18 0.81
CA SER A 20 15.40 -7.62 0.54
C SER A 20 14.44 -8.29 1.51
N ILE A 21 13.55 -7.53 2.14
CA ILE A 21 12.46 -8.00 2.98
C ILE A 21 11.14 -7.60 2.32
N LEU A 22 10.14 -8.47 2.42
CA LEU A 22 8.82 -8.17 1.85
C LEU A 22 8.05 -7.22 2.76
N ASP A 23 7.56 -6.14 2.17
CA ASP A 23 6.65 -5.16 2.75
C ASP A 23 5.21 -5.46 2.34
N LEU A 24 4.25 -4.95 3.12
CA LEU A 24 2.82 -5.07 2.87
C LEU A 24 2.21 -3.70 2.59
N VAL A 25 1.39 -3.61 1.54
CA VAL A 25 0.56 -2.43 1.29
C VAL A 25 -0.90 -2.84 1.25
N VAL A 26 -1.76 -2.05 1.90
CA VAL A 26 -3.20 -2.27 1.96
C VAL A 26 -3.94 -1.01 1.50
N THR A 27 -4.95 -1.16 0.65
CA THR A 27 -5.87 -0.06 0.32
C THR A 27 -6.97 0.05 1.35
N ASN A 28 -7.19 1.26 1.86
CA ASN A 28 -8.22 1.58 2.85
C ASN A 28 -9.35 2.31 2.14
N TYR A 29 -10.37 1.56 1.74
CA TYR A 29 -11.45 2.04 0.88
C TYR A 29 -12.24 3.18 1.53
N ASP A 30 -12.60 3.06 2.80
CA ASP A 30 -13.44 4.03 3.48
C ASP A 30 -12.64 5.30 3.83
N ASP A 31 -11.36 5.17 4.18
CA ASP A 31 -10.49 6.29 4.56
C ASP A 31 -9.88 7.02 3.34
N SER A 32 -10.01 6.47 2.13
CA SER A 32 -9.34 6.98 0.92
C SER A 32 -7.81 7.09 1.09
N THR A 33 -7.21 6.09 1.75
CA THR A 33 -5.77 6.01 2.00
C THR A 33 -5.21 4.65 1.59
N ILE A 34 -3.87 4.54 1.61
CA ILE A 34 -3.18 3.26 1.73
C ILE A 34 -2.40 3.19 3.04
N SER A 35 -2.26 1.99 3.57
CA SER A 35 -1.36 1.66 4.68
C SER A 35 -0.16 0.90 4.12
N VAL A 36 1.06 1.40 4.35
CA VAL A 36 2.33 0.74 4.02
C VAL A 36 2.97 0.24 5.30
N LEU A 37 3.23 -1.05 5.39
CA LEU A 37 3.83 -1.71 6.54
C LEU A 37 5.14 -2.35 6.09
N LEU A 38 6.25 -1.78 6.53
CA LEU A 38 7.57 -2.32 6.19
C LEU A 38 7.85 -3.63 6.93
N GLY A 39 8.43 -4.59 6.24
CA GLY A 39 8.76 -5.90 6.79
C GLY A 39 9.96 -5.87 7.73
N ASN A 40 10.03 -6.85 8.62
CA ASN A 40 11.19 -7.15 9.44
C ASN A 40 11.67 -8.58 9.16
N ARG A 41 12.98 -8.84 9.35
CA ARG A 41 13.61 -10.15 9.09
C ARG A 41 13.02 -11.32 9.88
N ASN A 42 12.29 -11.03 10.96
CA ASN A 42 11.63 -12.02 11.80
C ASN A 42 10.18 -12.33 11.36
N GLY A 43 9.75 -11.86 10.19
CA GLY A 43 8.40 -12.09 9.66
C GLY A 43 7.32 -11.21 10.28
N THR A 44 7.72 -10.17 11.03
CA THR A 44 6.81 -9.14 11.56
C THR A 44 6.82 -7.91 10.67
N PHE A 45 5.87 -7.00 10.86
CA PHE A 45 5.84 -5.70 10.21
C PHE A 45 6.06 -4.55 11.20
N MET A 46 6.54 -3.42 10.71
CA MET A 46 6.57 -2.15 11.44
C MET A 46 5.16 -1.55 11.54
N MET A 47 5.06 -0.43 12.28
CA MET A 47 3.84 0.36 12.31
C MET A 47 3.52 0.88 10.91
N GLN A 48 2.22 0.91 10.56
CA GLN A 48 1.78 1.44 9.29
C GLN A 48 2.19 2.90 9.08
N GLN A 49 2.58 3.21 7.85
CA GLN A 49 2.63 4.56 7.31
C GLN A 49 1.40 4.77 6.43
N ILE A 50 0.74 5.91 6.56
CA ILE A 50 -0.52 6.18 5.87
C ILE A 50 -0.28 7.24 4.79
N TYR A 51 -0.74 6.96 3.57
CA TYR A 51 -0.69 7.89 2.45
C TYR A 51 -2.08 8.14 1.90
N SER A 52 -2.42 9.40 1.67
CA SER A 52 -3.68 9.77 1.01
C SER A 52 -3.64 9.37 -0.46
N THR A 53 -4.78 8.86 -0.94
CA THR A 53 -5.00 8.58 -2.37
C THR A 53 -5.83 9.68 -3.04
N GLY A 54 -6.13 10.76 -2.31
CA GLY A 54 -7.08 11.80 -2.71
C GLY A 54 -8.43 11.63 -2.00
N ASN A 55 -9.11 12.75 -1.75
CA ASN A 55 -10.43 12.74 -1.11
C ASN A 55 -11.44 12.00 -1.98
N GLU A 56 -12.29 11.18 -1.34
CA GLU A 56 -13.29 10.35 -2.03
C GLU A 56 -12.64 9.45 -3.11
N SER A 57 -11.40 9.07 -2.80
CA SER A 57 -10.54 8.02 -3.32
C SER A 57 -11.23 6.72 -3.68
N TYR A 58 -11.73 6.11 -2.61
CA TYR A 58 -12.27 4.75 -2.63
C TYR A 58 -11.33 3.74 -3.32
N PRO A 59 -10.02 3.65 -2.96
CA PRO A 59 -9.06 2.78 -3.65
C PRO A 59 -9.48 1.32 -3.52
N ARG A 60 -9.63 0.63 -4.67
CA ARG A 60 -10.17 -0.74 -4.73
C ARG A 60 -9.15 -1.80 -5.09
N GLY A 61 -8.08 -1.41 -5.77
CA GLY A 61 -7.04 -2.31 -6.23
C GLY A 61 -5.67 -1.66 -6.12
N ILE A 62 -4.65 -2.50 -5.99
CA ILE A 62 -3.26 -2.09 -5.90
C ILE A 62 -2.39 -3.09 -6.66
N THR A 63 -1.38 -2.59 -7.35
CA THR A 63 -0.33 -3.37 -8.00
C THR A 63 1.03 -2.78 -7.67
N ILE A 64 2.06 -3.61 -7.73
CA ILE A 64 3.44 -3.22 -7.47
C ILE A 64 4.26 -3.53 -8.72
N GLY A 65 5.15 -2.63 -9.11
CA GLY A 65 6.07 -2.80 -10.24
C GLY A 65 6.95 -1.58 -10.42
N ASP A 66 8.06 -1.72 -11.14
CA ASP A 66 8.88 -0.59 -11.56
C ASP A 66 8.23 0.06 -12.79
N PHE A 67 7.39 1.08 -12.56
CA PHE A 67 6.62 1.75 -13.61
C PHE A 67 7.34 2.95 -14.20
N ASN A 68 8.28 3.53 -13.44
CA ASN A 68 9.05 4.70 -13.85
C ASN A 68 10.49 4.38 -14.33
N ASN A 69 10.90 3.11 -14.23
CA ASN A 69 12.19 2.55 -14.63
C ASN A 69 13.39 3.13 -13.83
N ASP A 70 13.16 3.50 -12.56
CA ASP A 70 14.18 3.97 -11.62
C ASP A 70 14.77 2.86 -10.74
N THR A 71 14.36 1.61 -10.99
CA THR A 71 14.71 0.38 -10.27
C THR A 71 14.05 0.22 -8.91
N PHE A 72 13.31 1.19 -8.39
CA PHE A 72 12.48 1.06 -7.18
C PHE A 72 11.10 0.53 -7.55
N GLN A 73 10.47 -0.14 -6.59
CA GLN A 73 9.10 -0.61 -6.78
C GLN A 73 8.14 0.57 -6.59
N ASP A 74 7.34 0.86 -7.62
CA ASP A 74 6.25 1.82 -7.58
C ASP A 74 4.91 1.14 -7.23
N LEU A 75 3.95 1.94 -6.80
CA LEU A 75 2.58 1.52 -6.52
C LEU A 75 1.63 2.03 -7.61
N GLY A 76 0.90 1.12 -8.24
CA GLY A 76 -0.22 1.45 -9.13
C GLY A 76 -1.54 1.26 -8.40
N LEU A 77 -2.40 2.28 -8.41
CA LEU A 77 -3.71 2.22 -7.74
C LEU A 77 -4.84 2.19 -8.75
N TYR A 78 -5.84 1.35 -8.48
CA TYR A 78 -7.13 1.39 -9.15
C TYR A 78 -8.14 2.11 -8.24
N ILE A 79 -8.56 3.29 -8.70
CA ILE A 79 -9.40 4.26 -8.00
C ILE A 79 -10.73 4.38 -8.73
N TYR A 80 -11.84 4.53 -8.01
CA TYR A 80 -13.16 4.81 -8.59
C TYR A 80 -13.68 6.13 -8.03
N VAL A 81 -13.73 7.15 -8.88
CA VAL A 81 -14.27 8.47 -8.52
C VAL A 81 -15.73 8.55 -8.97
N TYR A 82 -16.63 8.91 -8.05
CA TYR A 82 -18.00 9.28 -8.42
C TYR A 82 -17.97 10.66 -9.08
N SER A 83 -18.40 10.76 -10.34
CA SER A 83 -18.59 12.02 -11.07
C SER A 83 -19.90 12.69 -10.74
#